data_AF-A0A832TN06-F1
#
_entry.id   AF-A0A832TN06-F1
#
_cell.length_a   1.000
_cell.length_b   1.000
_cell.length_c   1.000
_cell.angle_alpha   90.00
_cell.angle_beta   90.00
_cell.angle_gamma   90.00
#
_symmetry.space_group_name_H-M   'P 1'
#
loop_
_entity.id
_entity.type
_entity.pdbx_description
1 polymer ?
#
loop_
_entity_poly.entity_id
_entity_poly.type
_entity_poly.pdbx_seq_one_letter_code
_entity_poly.pdbx_strand_id
1 'polypeptide(L)'
;YPEWYVIDTLGLLIAAGAASIFGISLEILPVIILLILLAAYDAISVYKTKHMIALAEGVVETKSPILFVVPKKRGYSYRKEGLGPLEEGERGAFIIGMGDMIMPAILVVSANVFFQGAKLGFLTIPALGAMAGSVAGLSVLLVYVNRGKPQAGLPPINGGAILGFLAGYGLALAL
;
A
#
# COMPACT_ATOMS: atom_id res chain seq x y z
N TYR A 1 26.31 4.51 5.85
CA TYR A 1 25.19 3.88 5.15
C TYR A 1 24.12 3.52 6.18
N PRO A 2 22.87 4.02 6.06
CA PRO A 2 21.82 3.76 7.04
C PRO A 2 21.38 2.29 7.05
N GLU A 3 20.97 1.79 8.22
CA GLU A 3 20.41 0.45 8.38
C GLU A 3 18.95 0.39 7.93
N TRP A 4 18.43 -0.80 7.64
CA TRP A 4 17.09 -1.02 7.06
C TRP A 4 15.97 -0.41 7.92
N TYR A 5 16.07 -0.52 9.25
CA TYR A 5 15.08 0.06 10.17
C TYR A 5 15.05 1.59 10.12
N VAL A 6 16.18 2.24 9.78
CA VAL A 6 16.24 3.70 9.64
C VAL A 6 15.47 4.12 8.40
N ILE A 7 15.62 3.38 7.30
CA ILE A 7 14.92 3.62 6.03
C ILE A 7 13.43 3.39 6.21
N ASP A 8 13.05 2.29 6.87
CA ASP A 8 11.64 1.94 7.10
C ASP A 8 10.95 2.93 8.05
N THR A 9 11.62 3.36 9.12
CA THR A 9 11.05 4.36 10.04
C THR A 9 10.88 5.71 9.35
N LEU A 10 11.87 6.12 8.55
CA LEU A 10 11.80 7.37 7.78
C LEU A 10 10.71 7.28 6.70
N GLY A 11 10.61 6.15 6.00
CA GLY A 11 9.58 5.90 5.00
C GLY A 11 8.18 5.92 5.61
N LEU A 12 8.00 5.31 6.79
CA LEU A 12 6.75 5.36 7.53
C LEU A 12 6.38 6.80 7.94
N LEU A 13 7.35 7.58 8.41
CA LEU A 13 7.12 8.97 8.79
C LEU A 13 6.69 9.84 7.60
N ILE A 14 7.37 9.69 6.46
CA ILE A 14 7.04 10.40 5.21
C ILE A 14 5.66 9.97 4.72
N ALA A 15 5.37 8.66 4.71
CA ALA A 15 4.10 8.12 4.29
C ALA A 15 2.94 8.62 5.17
N ALA A 16 3.13 8.63 6.50
CA ALA A 16 2.14 9.16 7.44
C ALA A 16 1.90 10.66 7.22
N GLY A 17 2.97 11.43 6.99
CA GLY A 17 2.87 12.86 6.65
C GLY A 17 2.08 13.09 5.36
N ALA A 18 2.42 12.38 4.28
CA ALA A 18 1.73 12.47 3.00
C ALA A 18 0.25 12.06 3.13
N ALA A 19 -0.03 10.92 3.76
CA ALA A 19 -1.39 10.43 3.98
C ALA A 19 -2.23 11.42 4.80
N SER A 20 -1.63 12.07 5.80
CA SER A 20 -2.30 13.09 6.60
C SER A 20 -2.65 14.34 5.78
N ILE A 21 -1.70 14.85 4.99
CA ILE A 21 -1.91 16.05 4.15
C ILE A 21 -3.04 15.79 3.15
N PHE A 22 -2.96 14.70 2.39
CA PHE A 22 -3.98 14.36 1.40
C PHE A 22 -5.31 13.96 2.04
N GLY A 23 -5.29 13.24 3.15
CA GLY A 23 -6.50 12.80 3.84
C GLY A 23 -7.29 13.91 4.52
N ILE A 24 -6.62 14.96 5.02
CA ILE A 24 -7.30 16.16 5.54
C ILE A 24 -7.80 17.05 4.40
N SER A 25 -7.10 17.04 3.25
CA SER A 25 -7.42 17.92 2.12
C SER A 25 -8.53 17.39 1.22
N LEU A 26 -8.63 16.06 1.06
CA LEU A 26 -9.59 15.41 0.16
C LEU A 26 -10.74 14.79 0.94
N GLU A 27 -11.98 15.12 0.55
CA GLU A 27 -13.17 14.46 1.06
C GLU A 27 -13.22 12.97 0.64
N ILE A 28 -14.06 12.22 1.34
CA ILE A 28 -14.21 10.76 1.19
C ILE A 28 -14.50 10.37 -0.28
N LEU A 29 -15.40 11.09 -0.95
CA LEU A 29 -15.82 10.76 -2.31
C LEU A 29 -14.69 10.95 -3.35
N PRO A 30 -13.99 12.10 -3.40
CA PRO A 30 -12.76 12.26 -4.19
C PRO A 30 -11.70 11.19 -3.92
N VAL A 31 -11.50 10.80 -2.65
CA VAL A 31 -10.53 9.76 -2.29
C VAL A 31 -10.94 8.40 -2.84
N ILE A 32 -12.21 8.02 -2.73
CA ILE A 32 -12.70 6.74 -3.29
C ILE A 32 -12.48 6.72 -4.81
N ILE A 33 -12.80 7.80 -5.52
CA ILE A 33 -12.57 7.91 -6.97
C ILE A 33 -11.08 7.75 -7.28
N LEU A 34 -10.21 8.45 -6.56
CA LEU A 34 -8.75 8.36 -6.72
C LEU A 34 -8.27 6.92 -6.53
N LEU A 35 -8.72 6.23 -5.48
CA LEU A 35 -8.33 4.86 -5.18
C LEU A 35 -8.79 3.87 -6.24
N ILE A 36 -10.02 4.02 -6.76
CA ILE A 36 -10.56 3.20 -7.84
C ILE A 36 -9.77 3.42 -9.12
N LEU A 37 -9.48 4.68 -9.48
CA LEU A 37 -8.71 5.00 -10.68
C LEU A 37 -7.30 4.42 -10.61
N LEU A 38 -6.62 4.55 -9.47
CA LEU A 38 -5.27 4.00 -9.27
C LEU A 38 -5.26 2.47 -9.25
N ALA A 39 -6.25 1.84 -8.61
CA ALA A 39 -6.41 0.39 -8.66
C ALA A 39 -6.67 -0.10 -10.08
N ALA A 40 -7.53 0.58 -10.84
CA ALA A 40 -7.79 0.24 -12.24
C ALA A 40 -6.53 0.43 -13.10
N TYR A 41 -5.80 1.52 -12.90
CA TYR A 41 -4.52 1.78 -13.58
C TYR A 41 -3.51 0.67 -13.32
N ASP A 42 -3.31 0.27 -12.06
CA ASP A 42 -2.38 -0.80 -11.68
C ASP A 42 -2.79 -2.16 -12.24
N ALA A 43 -4.08 -2.49 -12.17
CA ALA A 43 -4.62 -3.71 -12.80
C ALA A 43 -4.40 -3.70 -14.32
N ILE A 44 -4.72 -2.61 -15.01
CA ILE A 44 -4.52 -2.49 -16.45
C ILE A 44 -3.02 -2.57 -16.78
N SER A 45 -2.17 -1.90 -16.01
CA SER A 45 -0.72 -1.94 -16.19
C SER A 45 -0.20 -3.38 -16.10
N VAL A 46 -0.58 -4.12 -15.06
CA VAL A 46 -0.09 -5.50 -14.83
C VAL A 46 -0.68 -6.50 -15.83
N TYR A 47 -2.00 -6.46 -16.08
CA TYR A 47 -2.66 -7.49 -16.88
C TYR A 47 -2.72 -7.20 -18.38
N LYS A 48 -2.90 -5.92 -18.76
CA LYS A 48 -3.08 -5.54 -20.16
C LYS A 48 -1.76 -5.30 -20.86
N THR A 49 -0.78 -4.67 -20.19
CA THR A 49 0.47 -4.37 -20.88
C THR A 49 1.34 -5.61 -21.06
N LYS A 50 1.36 -6.57 -20.11
CA LYS A 50 2.31 -7.72 -20.08
C LYS A 50 3.75 -7.36 -20.53
N HIS A 51 4.10 -6.08 -20.57
CA HIS A 51 5.29 -5.55 -21.23
C HIS A 51 6.50 -5.67 -20.30
N MET A 52 6.25 -6.05 -19.05
CA MET A 52 7.25 -6.42 -18.06
C MET A 52 7.98 -7.74 -18.39
N ILE A 53 7.51 -8.53 -19.38
CA ILE A 53 8.28 -9.66 -19.92
C ILE A 53 9.26 -9.19 -21.02
N ALA A 54 8.96 -8.10 -21.74
CA ALA A 54 9.80 -7.58 -22.82
C ALA A 54 10.77 -6.46 -22.39
N LEU A 55 10.51 -5.77 -21.27
CA LEU A 55 11.39 -4.70 -20.74
C LEU A 55 12.49 -5.20 -19.79
N ALA A 56 12.49 -6.49 -19.44
CA ALA A 56 13.52 -7.09 -18.60
C ALA A 56 14.92 -7.08 -19.25
N GLU A 57 15.03 -6.87 -20.58
CA GLU A 57 16.30 -6.72 -21.29
C GLU A 57 16.81 -5.26 -21.40
N GLY A 58 16.02 -4.24 -20.99
CA GLY A 58 16.28 -2.85 -21.40
C GLY A 58 16.56 -1.83 -20.31
N VAL A 59 16.13 -2.02 -19.06
CA VAL A 59 16.22 -0.94 -18.05
C VAL A 59 16.61 -1.48 -16.68
N VAL A 60 17.87 -1.89 -16.59
CA VAL A 60 18.60 -2.02 -15.31
C VAL A 60 19.10 -0.65 -14.82
N GLU A 61 18.85 0.45 -15.55
CA GLU A 61 19.57 1.71 -15.30
C GLU A 61 18.87 2.74 -14.40
N THR A 62 17.55 2.68 -14.20
CA THR A 62 16.86 3.72 -13.43
C THR A 62 16.64 3.28 -11.99
N LYS A 63 17.69 3.41 -11.17
CA LYS A 63 17.64 3.34 -9.70
C LYS A 63 16.69 4.39 -9.12
N SER A 64 15.38 4.12 -9.12
CA SER A 64 14.39 4.99 -8.46
C SER A 64 14.12 4.48 -7.04
N PRO A 65 14.54 5.21 -5.99
CA PRO A 65 14.34 4.81 -4.60
C PRO A 65 12.94 5.20 -4.14
N ILE A 66 11.94 4.36 -4.44
CA ILE A 66 10.53 4.52 -4.00
C ILE A 66 10.03 3.24 -3.29
N LEU A 67 10.93 2.50 -2.66
CA LEU A 67 10.77 1.09 -2.33
C LEU A 67 11.04 0.85 -0.83
N PHE A 68 10.03 0.39 -0.09
CA PHE A 68 10.13 0.00 1.33
C PHE A 68 10.64 -1.44 1.44
N VAL A 69 11.59 -1.74 2.33
CA VAL A 69 12.35 -3.00 2.32
C VAL A 69 12.02 -3.82 3.57
N VAL A 70 11.06 -4.75 3.49
CA VAL A 70 10.67 -5.61 4.64
C VAL A 70 11.55 -6.85 4.72
N PRO A 71 12.52 -6.98 5.65
CA PRO A 71 13.44 -8.10 5.69
C PRO A 71 12.74 -9.44 6.05
N LYS A 72 13.10 -10.50 5.33
CA LYS A 72 12.52 -11.85 5.46
C LYS A 72 13.26 -12.74 6.49
N LYS A 73 14.45 -12.32 6.94
CA LYS A 73 15.29 -13.03 7.94
C LYS A 73 15.85 -12.02 8.96
N ARG A 74 15.91 -12.40 10.25
CA ARG A 74 16.42 -11.55 11.37
C ARG A 74 17.89 -11.12 11.24
N GLY A 75 18.65 -11.69 10.30
CA GLY A 75 20.07 -11.39 10.06
C GLY A 75 20.37 -10.61 8.77
N TYR A 76 19.35 -10.02 8.12
CA TYR A 76 19.52 -9.31 6.85
C TYR A 76 20.26 -7.97 7.04
N SER A 77 21.29 -7.72 6.22
CA SER A 77 22.09 -6.49 6.26
C SER A 77 22.14 -5.85 4.88
N TYR A 78 21.35 -4.78 4.70
CA TYR A 78 21.30 -3.94 3.49
C TYR A 78 22.70 -3.45 3.04
N ARG A 79 23.64 -3.31 3.97
CA ARG A 79 25.03 -2.89 3.74
C ARG A 79 25.91 -3.93 3.02
N LYS A 80 25.57 -5.22 3.11
CA LYS A 80 26.37 -6.31 2.50
C LYS A 80 25.78 -6.78 1.16
N GLU A 81 24.46 -6.75 1.01
CA GLU A 81 23.78 -7.29 -0.18
C GLU A 81 23.37 -6.21 -1.19
N GLY A 82 23.19 -4.95 -0.77
CA GLY A 82 22.81 -3.86 -1.67
C GLY A 82 21.53 -4.13 -2.49
N LEU A 83 21.25 -3.25 -3.45
CA LEU A 83 20.27 -3.49 -4.51
C LEU A 83 21.02 -4.06 -5.72
N GLY A 84 21.40 -5.34 -5.66
CA GLY A 84 22.03 -6.06 -6.77
C GLY A 84 21.04 -6.44 -7.88
N PRO A 85 21.48 -6.68 -9.12
CA PRO A 85 20.61 -7.05 -10.24
C PRO A 85 19.90 -8.39 -10.02
N LEU A 86 18.80 -8.54 -10.76
CA LEU A 86 17.71 -9.53 -10.66
C LEU A 86 18.11 -11.00 -10.95
N GLU A 87 19.15 -11.54 -10.31
CA GLU A 87 19.47 -12.96 -10.46
C GLU A 87 19.51 -13.70 -9.12
N GLU A 88 18.72 -14.77 -9.10
CA GLU A 88 18.68 -15.90 -8.15
C GLU A 88 18.14 -15.67 -6.72
N GLY A 89 16.85 -15.97 -6.59
CA GLY A 89 16.48 -17.13 -5.76
C GLY A 89 15.98 -16.88 -4.35
N GLU A 90 16.44 -15.86 -3.62
CA GLU A 90 15.93 -15.61 -2.26
C GLU A 90 15.79 -14.12 -1.97
N ARG A 91 14.58 -13.57 -2.17
CA ARG A 91 14.20 -12.24 -1.67
C ARG A 91 14.43 -12.19 -0.15
N GLY A 92 15.58 -11.63 0.27
CA GLY A 92 15.89 -11.29 1.65
C GLY A 92 15.04 -10.14 2.18
N ALA A 93 14.34 -9.42 1.29
CA ALA A 93 13.33 -8.43 1.66
C ALA A 93 12.17 -8.35 0.66
N PHE A 94 10.96 -8.15 1.18
CA PHE A 94 9.78 -7.85 0.38
C PHE A 94 9.74 -6.35 0.12
N ILE A 95 9.70 -5.98 -1.16
CA ILE A 95 9.71 -4.57 -1.55
C ILE A 95 8.28 -4.12 -1.85
N ILE A 96 7.74 -3.21 -1.05
CA ILE A 96 6.42 -2.59 -1.25
C ILE A 96 6.62 -1.15 -1.68
N GLY A 97 5.89 -0.69 -2.69
CA GLY A 97 5.90 0.72 -3.06
C GLY A 97 5.34 1.55 -1.90
N MET A 98 6.05 2.59 -1.46
CA MET A 98 5.54 3.45 -0.38
C MET A 98 4.16 4.04 -0.70
N GLY A 99 3.89 4.28 -2.00
CA GLY A 99 2.58 4.69 -2.50
C GLY A 99 1.45 3.74 -2.09
N ASP A 100 1.67 2.42 -2.15
CA ASP A 100 0.65 1.41 -1.84
C ASP A 100 0.23 1.43 -0.36
N MET A 101 1.11 1.93 0.53
CA MET A 101 0.77 2.17 1.94
C MET A 101 0.08 3.52 2.15
N ILE A 102 0.47 4.55 1.38
CA ILE A 102 -0.11 5.90 1.48
C ILE A 102 -1.56 5.89 0.99
N MET A 103 -1.85 5.26 -0.15
CA MET A 103 -3.16 5.28 -0.79
C MET A 103 -4.32 4.89 0.16
N PRO A 104 -4.36 3.70 0.76
CA PRO A 104 -5.43 3.33 1.69
C PRO A 104 -5.43 4.19 2.95
N ALA A 105 -4.28 4.70 3.39
CA ALA A 105 -4.18 5.56 4.57
C ALA A 105 -4.84 6.94 4.35
N ILE A 106 -4.83 7.47 3.13
CA ILE A 106 -5.57 8.70 2.78
C ILE A 106 -7.07 8.51 3.07
N LEU A 107 -7.64 7.35 2.70
CA LEU A 107 -9.05 7.05 2.98
C LEU A 107 -9.33 6.93 4.47
N VAL A 108 -8.43 6.32 5.24
CA VAL A 108 -8.56 6.23 6.70
C VAL A 108 -8.59 7.62 7.34
N VAL A 109 -7.65 8.49 6.96
CA VAL A 109 -7.58 9.85 7.51
C VAL A 109 -8.80 10.67 7.07
N SER A 110 -9.16 10.63 5.78
CA SER A 110 -10.34 11.33 5.25
C SER A 110 -11.63 10.87 5.93
N ALA A 111 -11.81 9.56 6.12
CA ALA A 111 -12.94 9.00 6.85
C ALA A 111 -12.98 9.43 8.32
N ASN A 112 -11.82 9.68 8.95
CA ASN A 112 -11.79 10.15 10.33
C ASN A 112 -12.06 11.66 10.47
N VAL A 113 -11.68 12.44 9.46
CA VAL A 113 -11.82 13.91 9.44
C VAL A 113 -13.23 14.33 9.03
N PHE A 114 -13.75 13.73 7.95
CA PHE A 114 -14.99 14.21 7.31
C PHE A 114 -16.25 13.48 7.78
N PHE A 115 -16.14 12.27 8.36
CA PHE A 115 -17.31 11.55 8.87
C PHE A 115 -17.69 11.99 10.28
N GLN A 116 -18.93 12.45 10.45
CA GLN A 116 -19.45 12.96 11.74
C GLN A 116 -20.35 11.96 12.49
N GLY A 117 -20.49 10.72 12.01
CA GLY A 117 -21.35 9.70 12.62
C GLY A 117 -20.69 8.95 13.79
N ALA A 118 -21.05 7.68 13.96
CA ALA A 118 -20.59 6.86 15.07
C ALA A 118 -19.06 6.77 15.20
N LYS A 119 -18.56 7.00 16.41
CA LYS A 119 -17.14 7.01 16.78
C LYS A 119 -16.86 6.01 17.91
N LEU A 120 -15.71 5.38 17.84
CA LEU A 120 -15.13 4.58 18.91
C LEU A 120 -13.87 5.29 19.42
N GLY A 121 -14.02 6.04 20.51
CA GLY A 121 -12.96 6.92 21.00
C GLY A 121 -12.65 8.04 20.01
N PHE A 122 -11.39 8.13 19.57
CA PHE A 122 -10.91 9.13 18.61
C PHE A 122 -11.10 8.74 17.14
N LEU A 123 -11.52 7.50 16.87
CA LEU A 123 -11.62 6.96 15.52
C LEU A 123 -13.08 6.75 15.11
N THR A 124 -13.42 7.14 13.88
CA THR A 124 -14.73 6.83 13.30
C THR A 124 -14.83 5.34 12.96
N ILE A 125 -16.03 4.77 13.09
CA ILE A 125 -16.27 3.36 12.72
C ILE A 125 -15.89 3.08 11.25
N PRO A 126 -16.19 3.95 10.27
CA PRO A 126 -15.75 3.76 8.88
C PRO A 126 -14.24 3.80 8.72
N ALA A 127 -13.52 4.64 9.48
CA ALA A 127 -12.06 4.67 9.44
C ALA A 127 -11.45 3.37 9.98
N LEU A 128 -12.01 2.82 11.07
CA LEU A 128 -11.61 1.50 11.60
C LEU A 128 -11.88 0.38 10.59
N GLY A 129 -13.04 0.43 9.93
CA GLY A 129 -13.38 -0.49 8.84
C GLY A 129 -12.37 -0.41 7.70
N ALA A 130 -12.01 0.80 7.26
CA ALA A 130 -11.00 1.03 6.22
C ALA A 130 -9.61 0.49 6.61
N MET A 131 -9.18 0.69 7.86
CA MET A 131 -7.92 0.15 8.38
C MET A 131 -7.92 -1.39 8.39
N ALA A 132 -8.99 -2.01 8.89
CA ALA A 132 -9.11 -3.46 8.90
C ALA A 132 -9.15 -4.04 7.47
N GLY A 133 -9.89 -3.37 6.58
CA GLY A 133 -10.00 -3.73 5.17
C GLY A 133 -8.68 -3.63 4.42
N SER A 134 -7.86 -2.60 4.67
CA SER A 134 -6.55 -2.45 4.02
C SER A 134 -5.56 -3.54 4.45
N VAL A 135 -5.55 -3.89 5.75
CA VAL A 135 -4.74 -5.00 6.28
C VAL A 135 -5.19 -6.35 5.72
N ALA A 136 -6.50 -6.57 5.61
CA ALA A 136 -7.04 -7.77 4.98
C ALA A 136 -6.67 -7.84 3.49
N GLY A 137 -6.78 -6.72 2.76
CA GLY A 137 -6.38 -6.60 1.36
C GLY A 137 -4.89 -6.90 1.15
N LEU A 138 -4.02 -6.35 2.00
CA LEU A 138 -2.59 -6.65 2.01
C LEU A 138 -2.33 -8.13 2.30
N SER A 139 -3.03 -8.73 3.26
CA SER A 139 -2.89 -10.15 3.59
C SER A 139 -3.25 -11.05 2.40
N VAL A 140 -4.35 -10.73 1.71
CA VAL A 140 -4.76 -11.41 0.48
C VAL A 140 -3.70 -11.28 -0.61
N LEU A 141 -3.16 -10.07 -0.83
CA LEU A 141 -2.08 -9.83 -1.79
C LEU A 141 -0.86 -10.70 -1.47
N LEU A 142 -0.40 -10.73 -0.21
CA LEU A 142 0.75 -11.52 0.23
C LEU A 142 0.53 -13.03 -0.03
N VAL A 143 -0.68 -13.55 0.18
CA VAL A 143 -1.01 -14.95 -0.14
C VAL A 143 -0.87 -15.22 -1.63
N TYR A 144 -1.35 -14.34 -2.51
CA TYR A 144 -1.22 -14.50 -3.96
C TYR A 144 0.23 -14.38 -4.44
N VAL A 145 0.98 -13.43 -3.91
CA VAL A 145 2.39 -13.22 -4.28
C VAL A 145 3.26 -14.40 -3.82
N ASN A 146 2.99 -14.97 -2.65
CA ASN A 146 3.68 -16.18 -2.17
C ASN A 146 3.39 -17.42 -3.03
N ARG A 147 2.31 -17.42 -3.82
CA ARG A 147 2.01 -18.46 -4.82
C ARG A 147 2.73 -18.25 -6.16
N GLY A 148 3.65 -17.29 -6.23
CA GLY A 148 4.55 -17.07 -7.37
C GLY A 148 3.94 -16.36 -8.58
N LYS A 149 2.70 -15.83 -8.46
CA LYS A 149 2.07 -15.06 -9.55
C LYS A 149 2.28 -13.56 -9.32
N PRO A 150 2.89 -12.82 -10.27
CA PRO A 150 2.94 -11.37 -10.19
C PRO A 150 1.51 -10.80 -10.26
N GLN A 151 1.17 -9.97 -9.28
CA GLN A 151 -0.16 -9.43 -9.08
C GLN A 151 -0.07 -7.91 -8.92
N ALA A 152 -1.07 -7.19 -9.43
CA ALA A 152 -1.29 -5.78 -9.12
C ALA A 152 -1.50 -5.61 -7.60
N GLY A 153 -0.71 -4.71 -6.98
CA GLY A 153 -0.69 -4.51 -5.53
C GLY A 153 -1.81 -3.60 -5.05
N LEU A 154 -2.15 -2.57 -5.83
CA LEU A 154 -3.16 -1.59 -5.46
C LEU A 154 -4.60 -2.13 -5.46
N PRO A 155 -5.05 -2.97 -6.40
CA PRO A 155 -6.41 -3.49 -6.40
C PRO A 155 -6.82 -4.22 -5.11
N PRO A 156 -6.05 -5.19 -4.58
CA PRO A 156 -6.44 -5.85 -3.34
C PRO A 156 -6.34 -4.93 -2.12
N ILE A 157 -5.35 -4.04 -2.04
CA ILE A 157 -5.15 -3.13 -0.90
C ILE A 157 -6.22 -2.02 -0.89
N ASN A 158 -6.36 -1.27 -1.99
CA ASN A 158 -7.34 -0.20 -2.11
C ASN A 158 -8.76 -0.75 -2.12
N GLY A 159 -9.00 -1.87 -2.82
CA GLY A 159 -10.29 -2.55 -2.81
C GLY A 159 -10.69 -3.03 -1.42
N GLY A 160 -9.75 -3.62 -0.68
CA GLY A 160 -9.95 -4.01 0.72
C GLY A 160 -10.29 -2.81 1.60
N ALA A 161 -9.54 -1.70 1.48
CA ALA A 161 -9.79 -0.47 2.22
C ALA A 161 -11.19 0.13 1.93
N ILE A 162 -11.60 0.19 0.65
CA ILE A 162 -12.92 0.69 0.25
C ILE A 162 -14.03 -0.21 0.78
N LEU A 163 -13.90 -1.54 0.63
CA LEU A 163 -14.91 -2.48 1.15
C LEU A 163 -15.03 -2.40 2.68
N GLY A 164 -13.89 -2.31 3.37
CA GLY A 164 -13.85 -2.10 4.82
C GLY A 164 -14.49 -0.77 5.23
N PHE A 165 -14.22 0.31 4.50
CA PHE A 165 -14.86 1.61 4.71
C PHE A 165 -16.38 1.52 4.55
N LEU A 166 -16.87 0.91 3.46
CA LEU A 166 -18.30 0.78 3.19
C LEU A 166 -19.01 -0.09 4.25
N ALA A 167 -18.37 -1.18 4.68
CA ALA A 167 -18.90 -2.01 5.76
C ALA A 167 -18.97 -1.25 7.08
N GLY A 168 -17.91 -0.50 7.43
CA GLY A 168 -17.89 0.36 8.61
C GLY A 168 -18.90 1.51 8.52
N TYR A 169 -19.11 2.08 7.32
CA TYR A 169 -20.13 3.09 7.06
C TYR A 169 -21.55 2.54 7.25
N GLY A 170 -21.84 1.35 6.71
CA GLY A 170 -23.11 0.68 6.92
C GLY A 170 -23.37 0.37 8.40
N LEU A 171 -22.35 -0.11 9.12
CA LEU A 171 -22.46 -0.37 10.56
C LEU A 171 -22.65 0.92 11.37
N ALA A 172 -22.00 2.01 10.98
CA ALA A 172 -22.16 3.31 11.62
C ALA A 172 -23.54 3.94 11.42
N LEU A 173 -24.24 3.61 10.32
CA LEU A 173 -25.63 4.03 10.08
C LEU A 173 -26.65 3.21 10.87
N ALA A 174 -26.29 2.00 11.27
CA ALA A 174 -27.16 1.08 12.01
C ALA A 174 -27.10 1.28 13.54
N LEU A 175 -26.16 2.08 14.03
CA LEU A 175 -25.96 2.46 15.43
C LEU A 175 -26.56 3.84 15.71
#